data_AF-A0A1H3XC26-F1
#
_entry.id   AF-A0A1H3XC26-F1
#
_cell.length_a   1.000
_cell.length_b   1.000
_cell.length_c   1.000
_cell.angle_alpha   90.00
_cell.angle_beta   90.00
_cell.angle_gamma   90.00
#
_symmetry.space_group_name_H-M   'P 1'
#
loop_
_entity.id
_entity.type
_entity.pdbx_description
1 polymer ?
#
loop_
_entity_poly.entity_id
_entity_poly.type
_entity_poly.pdbx_seq_one_letter_code
_entity_poly.pdbx_strand_id
1 'polypeptide(L)'
;MTKEEFIRAIAGYVKKYAPGYGIKVYSPVIAQAILESGWGESELAKKYHNYFGLKCGSKWGGKSVNLKTKEEYKPGTLTEIRDNFRVFDSMEDGVKGYFEFIQLIRYQNLRGITDPEEYLRTIKADGYATSSAYVENNMKIIRQYGLTRYDEEGIIMARTAETLIAQARAWIGCKESDGSHKKIIDIYNSHRPLARGYAVKYTDAWCATFVSACAIKTGMTDIIPTECGCGEMIRLFQKLGEWNESDSRTPNSGDIIFYDWQDNGAGDNTGNPDHVGIVEKASGNMITVIEGNKNDAVGRRTLRVNGRYIRGYGIPKYEKESHTIAAPSSGITVEQAARNVIAGKYGNGDARKKAIVALGLDYASVQKRVNEILKGSVSSKKSVEEVAREVIAGRWGNGAQRRKKLTEAGYDASAVQKKVNDLLR
;
A
#
# COMPACT_ATOMS: atom_id res chain seq x y z
N MET A 1 8.25 1.94 24.36
CA MET A 1 7.57 2.10 23.06
C MET A 1 6.25 1.35 23.14
N THR A 2 5.13 1.94 22.71
CA THR A 2 3.85 1.23 22.63
C THR A 2 3.86 0.25 21.44
N LYS A 3 2.92 -0.71 21.42
CA LYS A 3 2.79 -1.67 20.32
C LYS A 3 2.58 -0.96 18.96
N GLU A 4 1.75 0.08 18.92
CA GLU A 4 1.48 0.83 17.69
C GLU A 4 2.68 1.70 17.28
N GLU A 5 3.43 2.26 18.24
CA GLU A 5 4.71 2.93 17.93
C GLU A 5 5.73 1.97 17.31
N PHE A 6 5.83 0.74 17.84
CA PHE A 6 6.72 -0.29 17.29
C PHE A 6 6.31 -0.69 15.87
N ILE A 7 5.02 -0.94 15.64
CA ILE A 7 4.47 -1.22 14.32
C ILE A 7 4.81 -0.09 13.35
N ARG A 8 4.56 1.17 13.72
CA ARG A 8 4.82 2.33 12.85
C ARG A 8 6.30 2.49 12.53
N ALA A 9 7.18 2.30 13.51
CA ALA A 9 8.62 2.41 13.31
C ALA A 9 9.14 1.32 12.34
N ILE A 10 8.81 0.05 12.60
CA ILE A 10 9.19 -1.06 11.71
C ILE A 10 8.59 -0.87 10.32
N ALA A 11 7.30 -0.55 10.21
CA ALA A 11 6.63 -0.35 8.93
C ALA A 11 7.26 0.79 8.11
N GLY A 12 7.70 1.88 8.76
CA GLY A 12 8.41 2.97 8.09
C GLY A 12 9.69 2.51 7.40
N TYR A 13 10.52 1.72 8.10
CA TYR A 13 11.75 1.18 7.52
C TYR A 13 11.48 0.05 6.50
N VAL A 14 10.49 -0.80 6.74
CA VAL A 14 10.06 -1.83 5.77
C VAL A 14 9.64 -1.17 4.45
N LYS A 15 8.80 -0.14 4.50
CA LYS A 15 8.40 0.64 3.32
C LYS A 15 9.59 1.29 2.61
N LYS A 16 10.55 1.81 3.37
CA LYS A 16 11.77 2.43 2.82
C LYS A 16 12.62 1.45 2.03
N TYR A 17 12.80 0.22 2.51
CA TYR A 17 13.77 -0.72 1.96
C TYR A 17 13.17 -1.80 1.05
N ALA A 18 11.99 -2.35 1.37
CA ALA A 18 11.40 -3.49 0.67
C ALA A 18 11.37 -3.35 -0.88
N PRO A 19 11.01 -2.20 -1.48
CA PRO A 19 11.01 -2.03 -2.93
C PRO A 19 12.37 -2.28 -3.58
N GLY A 20 13.45 -1.78 -2.96
CA GLY A 20 14.81 -1.93 -3.48
C GLY A 20 15.30 -3.37 -3.52
N TYR A 21 14.65 -4.26 -2.77
CA TYR A 21 14.95 -5.68 -2.71
C TYR A 21 13.92 -6.56 -3.46
N GLY A 22 12.96 -5.94 -4.15
CA GLY A 22 11.93 -6.62 -4.94
C GLY A 22 10.81 -7.26 -4.12
N ILE A 23 10.67 -6.89 -2.85
CA ILE A 23 9.62 -7.38 -1.95
C ILE A 23 8.38 -6.49 -2.12
N LYS A 24 7.22 -7.11 -2.42
CA LYS A 24 5.96 -6.40 -2.71
C LYS A 24 4.91 -6.49 -1.61
N VAL A 25 5.19 -7.24 -0.54
CA VAL A 25 4.27 -7.48 0.58
C VAL A 25 5.03 -7.27 1.91
N TYR A 26 4.51 -6.42 2.80
CA TYR A 26 5.22 -5.81 3.93
C TYR A 26 4.73 -6.30 5.30
N SER A 27 3.44 -6.56 5.45
CA SER A 27 2.81 -7.13 6.64
C SER A 27 3.46 -8.40 7.15
N PRO A 28 3.93 -9.37 6.31
CA PRO A 28 4.64 -10.53 6.85
C PRO A 28 5.99 -10.14 7.45
N VAL A 29 6.69 -9.17 6.88
CA VAL A 29 7.96 -8.66 7.43
C VAL A 29 7.74 -7.96 8.77
N ILE A 30 6.68 -7.14 8.88
CA ILE A 30 6.31 -6.46 10.13
C ILE A 30 5.90 -7.49 11.20
N ALA A 31 5.12 -8.50 10.82
CA ALA A 31 4.70 -9.56 11.73
C ALA A 31 5.89 -10.40 12.24
N GLN A 32 6.84 -10.72 11.36
CA GLN A 32 8.09 -11.38 11.75
C GLN A 32 8.84 -10.55 12.79
N ALA A 33 9.03 -9.25 12.55
CA ALA A 33 9.69 -8.38 13.50
C ALA A 33 8.98 -8.40 14.86
N ILE A 34 7.64 -8.35 14.90
CA ILE A 34 6.86 -8.41 16.14
C ILE A 34 7.09 -9.73 16.87
N LEU A 35 6.98 -10.85 16.16
CA LEU A 35 7.04 -12.18 16.75
C LEU A 35 8.45 -12.51 17.26
N GLU A 36 9.46 -12.33 16.43
CA GLU A 36 10.85 -12.71 16.72
C GLU A 36 11.48 -11.83 17.81
N SER A 37 11.10 -10.56 17.87
CA SER A 37 11.61 -9.63 18.89
C SER A 37 10.77 -9.58 20.15
N GLY A 38 9.59 -10.21 20.17
CA GLY A 38 8.62 -10.03 21.24
C GLY A 38 8.26 -8.55 21.44
N TRP A 39 7.83 -7.87 20.37
CA TRP A 39 7.54 -6.42 20.37
C TRP A 39 8.75 -5.52 20.63
N GLY A 40 9.94 -5.95 20.22
CA GLY A 40 11.20 -5.24 20.45
C GLY A 40 11.76 -5.44 21.85
N GLU A 41 11.13 -6.28 22.68
CA GLU A 41 11.46 -6.39 24.10
C GLU A 41 12.48 -7.48 24.43
N SER A 42 12.79 -8.37 23.48
CA SER A 42 13.81 -9.41 23.63
C SER A 42 15.20 -8.79 23.83
N GLU A 43 16.09 -9.51 24.52
CA GLU A 43 17.47 -9.06 24.69
C GLU A 43 18.16 -8.81 23.34
N LEU A 44 17.93 -9.71 22.38
CA LEU A 44 18.51 -9.61 21.04
C LEU A 44 18.06 -8.33 20.31
N ALA A 45 16.79 -7.96 20.44
CA ALA A 45 16.24 -6.75 19.83
C ALA A 45 16.65 -5.47 20.57
N LYS A 46 16.54 -5.45 21.91
CA LYS A 46 16.83 -4.25 22.72
C LYS A 46 18.29 -3.83 22.69
N LYS A 47 19.20 -4.79 22.86
CA LYS A 47 20.64 -4.50 23.01
C LYS A 47 21.39 -4.48 21.69
N TYR A 48 20.94 -5.27 20.71
CA TYR A 48 21.70 -5.51 19.48
C TYR A 48 20.91 -5.16 18.21
N HIS A 49 19.74 -4.56 18.36
CA HIS A 49 18.88 -4.09 17.26
C HIS A 49 18.56 -5.18 16.22
N ASN A 50 18.52 -6.45 16.63
CA ASN A 50 18.18 -7.57 15.76
C ASN A 50 16.76 -8.05 16.06
N TYR A 51 15.82 -7.49 15.30
CA TYR A 51 14.37 -7.71 15.50
C TYR A 51 13.84 -8.97 14.84
N PHE A 52 14.68 -9.66 14.06
CA PHE A 52 14.28 -10.75 13.16
C PHE A 52 14.94 -12.08 13.50
N GLY A 53 15.72 -12.14 14.59
CA GLY A 53 16.44 -13.37 14.98
C GLY A 53 17.55 -13.76 14.02
N LEU A 54 18.17 -12.80 13.30
CA LEU A 54 19.11 -13.10 12.23
C LEU A 54 20.41 -13.68 12.78
N LYS A 55 20.69 -14.93 12.44
CA LYS A 55 21.97 -15.58 12.69
C LYS A 55 23.04 -15.07 11.72
N CYS A 56 24.30 -15.17 12.11
CA CYS A 56 25.43 -14.77 11.27
C CYS A 56 25.52 -15.64 10.00
N GLY A 57 25.36 -16.97 10.16
CA GLY A 57 25.67 -17.91 9.10
C GLY A 57 27.15 -17.82 8.69
N SER A 58 27.51 -18.36 7.53
CA SER A 58 28.91 -18.40 7.06
C SER A 58 29.40 -17.15 6.34
N LYS A 59 28.50 -16.23 5.97
CA LYS A 59 28.82 -15.06 5.12
C LYS A 59 28.79 -13.71 5.83
N TRP A 60 28.36 -13.66 7.09
CA TRP A 60 28.27 -12.40 7.83
C TRP A 60 29.65 -11.98 8.36
N GLY A 61 30.15 -10.83 7.88
CA GLY A 61 31.41 -10.22 8.34
C GLY A 61 31.23 -9.08 9.34
N GLY A 62 29.99 -8.78 9.75
CA GLY A 62 29.68 -7.70 10.68
C GLY A 62 29.80 -8.11 12.16
N LYS A 63 29.42 -7.20 13.06
CA LYS A 63 29.38 -7.43 14.51
C LYS A 63 28.46 -8.62 14.84
N SER A 64 28.83 -9.40 15.85
CA SER A 64 28.06 -10.57 16.28
C SER A 64 28.03 -10.70 17.80
N VAL A 65 27.02 -11.43 18.30
CA VAL A 65 26.88 -11.79 19.71
C VAL A 65 26.48 -13.27 19.83
N ASN A 66 27.12 -14.00 20.75
CA ASN A 66 26.79 -15.40 21.04
C ASN A 66 25.74 -15.49 22.16
N LEU A 67 24.53 -15.93 21.83
CA LEU A 67 23.42 -16.04 22.78
C LEU A 67 22.80 -17.43 22.77
N LYS A 68 22.10 -17.77 23.85
CA LYS A 68 21.26 -18.97 23.90
C LYS A 68 20.03 -18.79 23.01
N THR A 69 19.65 -19.84 22.30
CA THR A 69 18.42 -19.93 21.50
C THR A 69 17.81 -21.33 21.61
N LYS A 70 16.57 -21.50 21.15
CA LYS A 70 15.87 -22.79 21.14
C LYS A 70 15.59 -23.21 19.70
N GLU A 71 15.93 -24.45 19.37
CA GLU A 71 15.63 -25.07 18.07
C GLU A 71 14.65 -26.22 18.22
N GLU A 72 13.76 -26.39 17.25
CA GLU A 72 12.81 -27.50 17.20
C GLU A 72 13.27 -28.52 16.13
N TYR A 73 14.07 -29.50 16.54
CA TYR A 73 14.51 -30.59 15.65
C TYR A 73 13.45 -31.68 15.47
N LYS A 74 12.51 -31.77 16.42
CA LYS A 74 11.35 -32.67 16.39
C LYS A 74 10.11 -31.88 16.83
N PRO A 75 8.95 -32.02 16.16
CA PRO A 75 7.73 -31.32 16.55
C PRO A 75 7.43 -31.48 18.04
N GLY A 76 7.25 -30.36 18.74
CA GLY A 76 6.98 -30.28 20.18
C GLY A 76 8.21 -30.30 21.10
N THR A 77 9.43 -30.51 20.59
CA THR A 77 10.65 -30.63 21.42
C THR A 77 11.64 -29.50 21.13
N LEU A 78 11.75 -28.55 22.07
CA LEU A 78 12.71 -27.45 22.01
C LEU A 78 14.05 -27.84 22.64
N THR A 79 15.14 -27.71 21.87
CA THR A 79 16.52 -27.93 22.32
C THR A 79 17.22 -26.59 22.50
N GLU A 80 17.76 -26.30 23.68
CA GLU A 80 18.56 -25.09 23.91
C GLU A 80 19.97 -25.28 23.32
N ILE A 81 20.39 -24.32 22.50
CA ILE A 81 21.73 -24.25 21.91
C ILE A 81 22.30 -22.83 22.07
N ARG A 82 23.56 -22.62 21.73
CA ARG A 82 24.13 -21.28 21.53
C ARG A 82 24.37 -21.02 20.06
N ASP A 83 24.13 -19.81 19.61
CA ASP A 83 24.36 -19.40 18.23
C ASP A 83 24.83 -17.95 18.15
N ASN A 84 25.47 -17.59 17.04
CA ASN A 84 25.95 -16.25 16.78
C ASN A 84 24.90 -15.46 16.01
N PHE A 85 24.39 -14.40 16.63
CA PHE A 85 23.43 -13.48 16.03
C PHE A 85 24.09 -12.21 15.54
N ARG A 86 23.55 -11.64 14.46
CA ARG A 86 23.99 -10.36 13.91
C ARG A 86 23.69 -9.24 14.90
N VAL A 87 24.59 -8.27 14.98
CA VAL A 87 24.44 -7.05 15.78
C VAL A 87 24.35 -5.85 14.83
N PHE A 88 23.40 -4.97 15.08
CA PHE A 88 23.16 -3.75 14.31
C PHE A 88 23.28 -2.52 15.21
N ASP A 89 23.60 -1.38 14.61
CA ASP A 89 23.84 -0.13 15.35
C ASP A 89 22.54 0.63 15.65
N SER A 90 21.47 0.36 14.91
CA SER A 90 20.18 1.03 15.07
C SER A 90 19.01 0.15 14.62
N MET A 91 17.78 0.58 14.95
CA MET A 91 16.56 -0.08 14.45
C MET A 91 16.50 -0.10 12.92
N GLU A 92 16.92 0.98 12.28
CA GLU A 92 16.98 1.08 10.83
C GLU A 92 17.95 0.03 10.26
N ASP A 93 19.15 -0.07 10.82
CA ASP A 93 20.16 -1.03 10.37
C ASP A 93 19.69 -2.48 10.57
N GLY A 94 18.98 -2.76 11.66
CA GLY A 94 18.36 -4.06 11.91
C GLY A 94 17.31 -4.44 10.86
N VAL A 95 16.45 -3.50 10.48
CA VAL A 95 15.45 -3.71 9.43
C VAL A 95 16.09 -3.82 8.05
N LYS A 96 17.07 -2.98 7.73
CA LYS A 96 17.85 -3.10 6.49
C LYS A 96 18.58 -4.44 6.43
N GLY A 97 19.15 -4.90 7.54
CA GLY A 97 19.85 -6.17 7.68
C GLY A 97 18.98 -7.39 7.38
N TYR A 98 17.67 -7.33 7.63
CA TYR A 98 16.72 -8.35 7.17
C TYR A 98 16.67 -8.43 5.65
N PHE A 99 16.56 -7.29 4.97
CA PHE A 99 16.49 -7.27 3.51
C PHE A 99 17.81 -7.71 2.85
N GLU A 100 18.94 -7.36 3.46
CA GLU A 100 20.26 -7.87 3.08
C GLU A 100 20.37 -9.39 3.32
N PHE A 101 19.81 -9.90 4.42
CA PHE A 101 19.79 -11.33 4.73
C PHE A 101 19.00 -12.16 3.71
N ILE A 102 17.83 -11.68 3.29
CA ILE A 102 17.02 -12.36 2.26
C ILE A 102 17.63 -12.26 0.84
N GLN A 103 18.80 -11.62 0.68
CA GLN A 103 19.57 -11.71 -0.57
C GLN A 103 20.32 -13.05 -0.74
N LEU A 104 20.31 -13.92 0.28
CA LEU A 104 20.80 -15.29 0.11
C LEU A 104 20.01 -16.02 -0.98
N ILE A 105 20.70 -16.87 -1.75
CA ILE A 105 20.14 -17.57 -2.93
C ILE A 105 18.82 -18.26 -2.63
N ARG A 106 18.71 -18.92 -1.46
CA ARG A 106 17.51 -19.66 -1.07
C ARG A 106 16.25 -18.80 -0.91
N TYR A 107 16.37 -17.49 -0.71
CA TYR A 107 15.25 -16.58 -0.46
C TYR A 107 14.90 -15.69 -1.66
N GLN A 108 15.55 -15.88 -2.81
CA GLN A 108 15.32 -15.04 -4.00
C GLN A 108 13.91 -15.17 -4.59
N ASN A 109 13.26 -16.31 -4.33
CA ASN A 109 11.86 -16.62 -4.68
C ASN A 109 10.82 -15.75 -3.93
N LEU A 110 11.22 -15.00 -2.90
CA LEU A 110 10.33 -14.07 -2.19
C LEU A 110 9.98 -12.83 -3.02
N ARG A 111 10.78 -12.52 -4.04
CA ARG A 111 10.58 -11.33 -4.87
C ARG A 111 9.29 -11.44 -5.67
N GLY A 112 8.52 -10.35 -5.67
CA GLY A 112 7.27 -10.27 -6.41
C GLY A 112 6.06 -10.94 -5.76
N ILE A 113 6.23 -11.68 -4.66
CA ILE A 113 5.09 -12.22 -3.89
C ILE A 113 4.29 -11.04 -3.31
N THR A 114 2.97 -11.08 -3.51
CA THR A 114 2.03 -10.07 -3.04
C THR A 114 1.09 -10.58 -1.95
N ASP A 115 0.98 -11.91 -1.79
CA ASP A 115 0.14 -12.51 -0.75
C ASP A 115 0.94 -12.76 0.54
N PRO A 116 0.49 -12.28 1.71
CA PRO A 116 1.22 -12.41 2.97
C PRO A 116 1.43 -13.87 3.41
N GLU A 117 0.43 -14.72 3.19
CA GLU A 117 0.51 -16.12 3.60
C GLU A 117 1.46 -16.90 2.67
N GLU A 118 1.43 -16.63 1.37
CA GLU A 118 2.39 -17.16 0.39
C GLU A 118 3.82 -16.76 0.74
N TYR A 119 4.05 -15.50 1.13
CA TYR A 119 5.38 -15.03 1.56
C TYR A 119 5.89 -15.82 2.76
N LEU A 120 5.05 -15.98 3.80
CA LEU A 120 5.40 -16.70 5.03
C LEU A 120 5.62 -18.19 4.79
N ARG A 121 4.81 -18.83 3.94
CA ARG A 121 5.00 -20.23 3.54
C ARG A 121 6.30 -20.42 2.78
N THR A 122 6.61 -19.51 1.85
CA THR A 122 7.81 -19.55 1.02
C THR A 122 9.06 -19.42 1.88
N ILE A 123 9.16 -18.34 2.67
CA ILE A 123 10.35 -18.09 3.50
C ILE A 123 10.57 -19.20 4.55
N LYS A 124 9.48 -19.80 5.06
CA LYS A 124 9.56 -20.97 5.95
C LYS A 124 10.10 -22.20 5.22
N ALA A 125 9.60 -22.49 4.01
CA ALA A 125 10.06 -23.61 3.20
C ALA A 125 11.56 -23.50 2.87
N ASP A 126 12.07 -22.26 2.75
CA ASP A 126 13.49 -21.97 2.53
C ASP A 126 14.34 -22.04 3.82
N GLY A 127 13.74 -22.43 4.94
CA GLY A 127 14.44 -22.70 6.20
C GLY A 127 14.72 -21.47 7.06
N TYR A 128 13.83 -20.48 7.05
CA TYR A 128 13.90 -19.34 7.98
C TYR A 128 13.53 -19.72 9.41
N ALA A 129 12.53 -20.59 9.60
CA ALA A 129 12.06 -21.04 10.90
C ALA A 129 11.72 -22.53 10.87
N THR A 130 12.02 -23.24 11.96
CA THR A 130 11.69 -24.67 12.12
C THR A 130 10.27 -24.89 12.62
N SER A 131 9.70 -23.91 13.34
CA SER A 131 8.40 -24.05 14.01
C SER A 131 7.27 -24.39 13.04
N SER A 132 6.52 -25.45 13.35
CA SER A 132 5.33 -25.85 12.58
C SER A 132 4.22 -24.78 12.59
N ALA A 133 4.11 -24.00 13.67
CA ALA A 133 3.10 -22.94 13.84
C ALA A 133 3.53 -21.57 13.28
N TYR A 134 4.72 -21.46 12.67
CA TYR A 134 5.29 -20.18 12.24
C TYR A 134 4.37 -19.36 11.33
N VAL A 135 3.79 -19.97 10.30
CA VAL A 135 2.91 -19.25 9.35
C VAL A 135 1.65 -18.78 10.07
N GLU A 136 0.99 -19.66 10.82
CA GLU A 136 -0.27 -19.33 11.51
C GLU A 136 -0.06 -18.25 12.59
N ASN A 137 1.03 -18.29 13.34
CA ASN A 137 1.33 -17.28 14.35
C ASN A 137 1.56 -15.89 13.73
N ASN A 138 2.30 -15.82 12.63
CA ASN A 138 2.48 -14.56 11.90
C ASN A 138 1.16 -14.07 11.29
N MET A 139 0.38 -14.96 10.67
CA MET A 139 -0.93 -14.59 10.13
C MET A 139 -1.92 -14.12 11.19
N LYS A 140 -1.88 -14.70 12.40
CA LYS A 140 -2.65 -14.18 13.55
C LYS A 140 -2.27 -12.75 13.90
N ILE A 141 -0.98 -12.43 13.94
CA ILE A 141 -0.49 -11.06 14.18
C ILE A 141 -0.96 -10.12 13.07
N ILE A 142 -0.83 -10.52 11.80
CA ILE A 142 -1.27 -9.74 10.64
C ILE A 142 -2.76 -9.39 10.76
N ARG A 143 -3.60 -10.38 11.07
CA ARG A 143 -5.05 -10.19 11.25
C ARG A 143 -5.36 -9.33 12.47
N GLN A 144 -4.78 -9.65 13.63
CA GLN A 144 -5.07 -8.98 14.91
C GLN A 144 -4.75 -7.49 14.87
N TYR A 145 -3.67 -7.10 14.21
CA TYR A 145 -3.23 -5.72 14.13
C TYR A 145 -3.53 -5.06 12.78
N GLY A 146 -4.27 -5.73 11.89
CA GLY A 146 -4.65 -5.20 10.58
C GLY A 146 -3.44 -4.72 9.76
N LEU A 147 -2.39 -5.55 9.69
CA LEU A 147 -1.09 -5.18 9.10
C LEU A 147 -1.13 -5.16 7.57
N THR A 148 -2.13 -5.76 6.92
CA THR A 148 -2.30 -5.70 5.46
C THR A 148 -2.50 -4.28 4.94
N ARG A 149 -2.85 -3.32 5.81
CA ARG A 149 -2.79 -1.87 5.53
C ARG A 149 -1.42 -1.37 5.05
N TYR A 150 -0.38 -2.19 5.20
CA TYR A 150 0.97 -1.92 4.75
C TYR A 150 1.35 -2.69 3.47
N ASP A 151 0.56 -3.69 3.02
CA ASP A 151 0.83 -4.55 1.86
C ASP A 151 0.30 -4.04 0.55
N GLU A 152 -0.89 -3.45 0.62
CA GLU A 152 -1.45 -2.69 -0.47
C GLU A 152 -0.39 -1.64 -0.76
N GLU A 153 0.25 -1.77 -1.95
CA GLU A 153 1.27 -0.85 -2.48
C GLU A 153 1.04 0.45 -1.81
N GLY A 154 1.94 0.76 -0.86
CA GLY A 154 1.67 1.80 0.12
C GLY A 154 1.04 2.93 -0.65
N ILE A 155 -0.18 3.28 -0.26
CA ILE A 155 -0.83 4.49 -0.70
C ILE A 155 0.22 5.61 -0.46
N ILE A 156 1.11 5.84 -1.42
CA ILE A 156 1.17 7.08 -2.14
C ILE A 156 -0.25 7.18 -2.64
N MET A 157 -1.08 7.78 -1.78
CA MET A 157 -2.36 8.29 -2.17
C MET A 157 -1.99 9.08 -3.42
N ALA A 158 -2.33 8.57 -4.61
CA ALA A 158 -2.05 9.26 -5.86
C ALA A 158 -2.39 10.70 -5.56
N ARG A 159 -1.43 11.62 -5.73
CA ARG A 159 -1.55 12.96 -5.16
C ARG A 159 -2.52 13.77 -6.00
N THR A 160 -3.76 13.30 -6.10
CA THR A 160 -4.84 13.73 -6.97
C THR A 160 -5.92 14.40 -6.14
N ALA A 161 -6.70 15.24 -6.80
CA ALA A 161 -7.87 15.85 -6.18
C ALA A 161 -8.85 14.80 -5.62
N GLU A 162 -9.12 13.73 -6.37
CA GLU A 162 -10.07 12.69 -5.94
C GLU A 162 -9.65 12.00 -4.65
N THR A 163 -8.35 11.78 -4.46
CA THR A 163 -7.82 11.23 -3.21
C THR A 163 -8.12 12.11 -2.00
N LEU A 164 -7.90 13.43 -2.12
CA LEU A 164 -8.24 14.38 -1.05
C LEU A 164 -9.75 14.39 -0.80
N ILE A 165 -10.53 14.47 -1.88
CA ILE A 165 -12.00 14.51 -1.82
C ILE A 165 -12.56 13.23 -1.20
N ALA A 166 -12.03 12.06 -1.54
CA ALA A 166 -12.44 10.78 -0.96
C ALA A 166 -12.21 10.77 0.56
N GLN A 167 -11.10 11.33 1.04
CA GLN A 167 -10.85 11.48 2.46
C GLN A 167 -11.85 12.43 3.12
N ALA A 168 -12.18 13.56 2.48
CA ALA A 168 -13.20 14.49 2.96
C ALA A 168 -14.60 13.82 3.02
N ARG A 169 -14.96 13.05 1.98
CA ARG A 169 -16.21 12.28 1.89
C ARG A 169 -16.34 11.27 3.02
N ALA A 170 -15.26 10.56 3.35
CA ALA A 170 -15.23 9.56 4.41
C ALA A 170 -15.52 10.13 5.80
N TRP A 171 -15.41 11.44 5.98
CA TRP A 171 -15.72 12.11 7.25
C TRP A 171 -17.06 12.84 7.25
N ILE A 172 -17.82 12.85 6.16
CA ILE A 172 -19.17 13.41 6.14
C ILE A 172 -20.02 12.78 7.25
N GLY A 173 -20.68 13.64 8.03
CA GLY A 173 -21.48 13.25 9.20
C GLY A 173 -20.72 13.23 10.52
N CYS A 174 -19.38 13.34 10.52
CA CYS A 174 -18.64 13.54 11.77
C CYS A 174 -19.02 14.89 12.39
N LYS A 175 -19.28 14.94 13.70
CA LYS A 175 -19.87 16.10 14.36
C LYS A 175 -19.50 16.23 15.83
N GLU A 176 -19.82 17.37 16.40
CA GLU A 176 -19.53 17.69 17.80
C GLU A 176 -20.44 16.96 18.77
N SER A 177 -21.74 16.89 18.46
CA SER A 177 -22.76 16.31 19.35
C SER A 177 -22.51 14.86 19.75
N ASP A 178 -21.85 14.07 18.89
CA ASP A 178 -21.49 12.66 19.18
C ASP A 178 -19.98 12.46 19.40
N GLY A 179 -19.21 13.55 19.41
CA GLY A 179 -17.75 13.52 19.60
C GLY A 179 -16.95 12.92 18.44
N SER A 180 -17.58 12.53 17.32
CA SER A 180 -16.87 11.89 16.21
C SER A 180 -15.91 12.81 15.46
N HIS A 181 -16.06 14.14 15.58
CA HIS A 181 -15.08 15.13 15.08
C HIS A 181 -13.71 15.04 15.78
N LYS A 182 -13.64 14.54 17.03
CA LYS A 182 -12.39 14.51 17.82
C LYS A 182 -11.26 13.79 17.09
N LYS A 183 -11.57 12.71 16.36
CA LYS A 183 -10.58 11.96 15.55
C LYS A 183 -9.90 12.83 14.48
N ILE A 184 -10.59 13.84 13.96
CA ILE A 184 -10.07 14.77 12.95
C ILE A 184 -9.05 15.70 13.61
N ILE A 185 -9.42 16.25 14.78
CA ILE A 185 -8.54 17.09 15.60
C ILE A 185 -7.33 16.28 16.09
N ASP A 186 -7.51 15.02 16.50
CA ASP A 186 -6.41 14.14 16.92
C ASP A 186 -5.42 13.85 15.80
N ILE A 187 -5.91 13.65 14.56
CA ILE A 187 -5.05 13.48 13.39
C ILE A 187 -4.18 14.71 13.18
N TYR A 188 -4.79 15.90 13.19
CA TYR A 188 -4.04 17.16 13.12
C TYR A 188 -3.02 17.30 14.26
N ASN A 189 -3.47 17.09 15.50
CA ASN A 189 -2.64 17.20 16.71
C ASN A 189 -1.59 16.09 16.83
N SER A 190 -1.56 15.09 15.95
CA SER A 190 -0.50 14.07 15.87
C SER A 190 0.63 14.46 14.92
N HIS A 191 0.39 15.40 14.00
CA HIS A 191 1.38 15.87 13.05
C HIS A 191 2.35 16.87 13.72
N ARG A 192 3.65 16.73 13.45
CA ARG A 192 4.70 17.57 14.06
C ARG A 192 5.59 18.19 12.98
N PRO A 193 6.05 19.44 13.17
CA PRO A 193 5.70 20.34 14.27
C PRO A 193 4.24 20.79 14.22
N LEU A 194 3.67 21.17 15.38
CA LEU A 194 2.33 21.75 15.41
C LEU A 194 2.37 23.14 14.77
N ALA A 195 1.39 23.46 13.92
CA ALA A 195 1.29 24.80 13.36
C ALA A 195 1.17 25.79 14.52
N ARG A 196 1.97 26.87 14.46
CA ARG A 196 2.00 27.92 15.50
C ARG A 196 2.34 27.41 16.91
N GLY A 197 2.86 26.19 17.04
CA GLY A 197 3.09 25.53 18.32
C GLY A 197 1.80 25.22 19.11
N TYR A 198 0.63 25.25 18.46
CA TYR A 198 -0.66 25.14 19.12
C TYR A 198 -1.30 23.76 18.89
N ALA A 199 -1.73 23.12 19.98
CA ALA A 199 -2.57 21.92 19.91
C ALA A 199 -4.04 22.35 19.96
N VAL A 200 -4.79 22.05 18.89
CA VAL A 200 -6.20 22.43 18.74
C VAL A 200 -7.04 21.70 19.78
N LYS A 201 -7.89 22.44 20.52
CA LYS A 201 -8.81 21.85 21.50
C LYS A 201 -10.07 21.37 20.80
N TYR A 202 -10.77 20.40 21.39
CA TYR A 202 -12.05 19.90 20.86
C TYR A 202 -13.17 20.94 20.87
N THR A 203 -13.00 22.07 21.55
CA THR A 203 -13.95 23.18 21.61
C THR A 203 -13.61 24.31 20.64
N ASP A 204 -12.46 24.23 19.97
CA ASP A 204 -12.04 25.26 19.02
C ASP A 204 -12.76 25.02 17.68
N ALA A 205 -12.97 26.11 16.91
CA ALA A 205 -13.41 25.99 15.53
C ALA A 205 -12.37 25.16 14.72
N TRP A 206 -12.85 24.22 13.91
CA TRP A 206 -11.99 23.18 13.32
C TRP A 206 -12.10 23.05 11.80
N CYS A 207 -12.57 24.09 11.09
CA CYS A 207 -12.65 24.08 9.63
C CYS A 207 -11.29 23.98 8.94
N ALA A 208 -10.30 24.79 9.33
CA ALA A 208 -8.93 24.69 8.82
C ALA A 208 -8.23 23.40 9.28
N THR A 209 -8.47 23.00 10.53
CA THR A 209 -8.01 21.73 11.09
C THR A 209 -8.52 20.53 10.29
N PHE A 210 -9.76 20.57 9.78
CA PHE A 210 -10.32 19.54 8.91
C PHE A 210 -9.54 19.41 7.60
N VAL A 211 -9.29 20.52 6.89
CA VAL A 211 -8.51 20.51 5.65
C VAL A 211 -7.10 19.99 5.90
N SER A 212 -6.44 20.48 6.94
CA SER A 212 -5.11 20.02 7.35
C SER A 212 -5.09 18.53 7.70
N ALA A 213 -6.10 18.03 8.43
CA ALA A 213 -6.21 16.62 8.77
C ALA A 213 -6.44 15.74 7.53
N CYS A 214 -7.21 16.22 6.54
CA CYS A 214 -7.32 15.54 5.24
C CYS A 214 -5.95 15.46 4.56
N ALA A 215 -5.21 16.57 4.46
CA ALA A 215 -3.88 16.59 3.87
C ALA A 215 -2.87 15.70 4.60
N ILE A 216 -2.88 15.69 5.93
CA ILE A 216 -2.03 14.80 6.76
C ILE A 216 -2.37 13.34 6.48
N LYS A 217 -3.66 13.01 6.41
CA LYS A 217 -4.12 11.63 6.21
C LYS A 217 -3.80 11.10 4.82
N THR A 218 -3.80 11.96 3.81
CA THR A 218 -3.46 11.62 2.42
C THR A 218 -1.99 11.83 2.07
N GLY A 219 -1.16 12.34 3.00
CA GLY A 219 0.26 12.59 2.76
C GLY A 219 0.55 13.76 1.81
N MET A 220 -0.35 14.74 1.73
CA MET A 220 -0.29 15.89 0.81
C MET A 220 0.16 17.20 1.50
N THR A 221 0.85 17.12 2.64
CA THR A 221 1.18 18.27 3.49
C THR A 221 2.18 19.25 2.86
N ASP A 222 2.80 18.89 1.74
CA ASP A 222 3.72 19.72 0.97
C ASP A 222 3.04 20.55 -0.13
N ILE A 223 1.81 20.20 -0.53
CA ILE A 223 0.97 20.99 -1.47
C ILE A 223 -0.29 21.57 -0.81
N ILE A 224 -0.66 21.08 0.36
CA ILE A 224 -1.74 21.64 1.19
C ILE A 224 -1.12 21.97 2.55
N PRO A 225 -0.95 23.26 2.89
CA PRO A 225 -0.36 23.67 4.16
C PRO A 225 -1.11 23.10 5.37
N THR A 226 -0.37 22.68 6.39
CA THR A 226 -0.92 22.24 7.67
C THR A 226 -1.06 23.43 8.63
N GLU A 227 -2.29 23.89 8.84
CA GLU A 227 -2.60 25.07 9.65
C GLU A 227 -3.97 24.93 10.34
N CYS A 228 -4.20 25.66 11.44
CA CYS A 228 -5.45 25.66 12.20
C CYS A 228 -6.24 26.98 12.10
N GLY A 229 -5.70 28.01 11.43
CA GLY A 229 -6.41 29.26 11.13
C GLY A 229 -6.51 29.57 9.63
N CYS A 230 -7.70 30.01 9.17
CA CYS A 230 -7.95 30.29 7.75
C CYS A 230 -7.00 31.34 7.16
N GLY A 231 -6.80 32.47 7.86
CA GLY A 231 -5.95 33.57 7.37
C GLY A 231 -4.49 33.18 7.19
N GLU A 232 -3.93 32.39 8.11
CA GLU A 232 -2.55 31.92 7.99
C GLU A 232 -2.44 30.84 6.90
N MET A 233 -3.45 29.99 6.73
CA MET A 233 -3.48 29.00 5.65
C MET A 233 -3.49 29.68 4.27
N ILE A 234 -4.23 30.78 4.09
CA ILE A 234 -4.16 31.61 2.87
C ILE A 234 -2.74 32.12 2.64
N ARG A 235 -2.08 32.69 3.66
CA ARG A 235 -0.68 33.18 3.53
C ARG A 235 0.28 32.08 3.11
N LEU A 236 0.09 30.86 3.61
CA LEU A 236 0.91 29.72 3.22
C LEU A 236 0.67 29.32 1.76
N PHE A 237 -0.57 29.32 1.28
CA PHE A 237 -0.86 29.14 -0.15
C PHE A 237 -0.27 30.25 -1.03
N GLN A 238 -0.32 31.51 -0.58
CA GLN A 238 0.33 32.63 -1.26
C GLN A 238 1.85 32.41 -1.35
N LYS A 239 2.48 31.95 -0.26
CA LYS A 239 3.92 31.63 -0.23
C LYS A 239 4.31 30.47 -1.15
N LEU A 240 3.40 29.51 -1.36
CA LEU A 240 3.57 28.42 -2.34
C LEU A 240 3.37 28.89 -3.80
N GLY A 241 2.88 30.12 -4.01
CA GLY A 241 2.44 30.58 -5.33
C GLY A 241 1.20 29.83 -5.84
N GLU A 242 0.37 29.34 -4.91
CA GLU A 242 -0.77 28.46 -5.17
C GLU A 242 -2.08 29.09 -4.64
N TRP A 243 -2.20 30.40 -4.78
CA TRP A 243 -3.36 31.19 -4.32
C TRP A 243 -4.03 31.92 -5.49
N ASN A 244 -5.37 31.94 -5.51
CA ASN A 244 -6.15 32.68 -6.48
C ASN A 244 -7.34 33.38 -5.82
N GLU A 245 -7.38 34.71 -5.96
CA GLU A 245 -8.41 35.59 -5.37
C GLU A 245 -9.56 35.91 -6.32
N SER A 246 -9.53 35.41 -7.56
CA SER A 246 -10.46 35.89 -8.56
C SER A 246 -11.84 35.28 -8.40
N ASP A 247 -12.82 36.15 -8.21
CA ASP A 247 -14.25 35.84 -8.21
C ASP A 247 -14.78 35.62 -9.62
N SER A 248 -13.92 35.41 -10.62
CA SER A 248 -14.34 35.00 -11.97
C SER A 248 -14.04 33.53 -12.24
N ARG A 249 -13.27 32.87 -11.35
CA ARG A 249 -12.74 31.53 -11.55
C ARG A 249 -13.78 30.45 -11.23
N THR A 250 -14.04 29.57 -12.19
CA THR A 250 -14.63 28.27 -11.89
C THR A 250 -13.58 27.38 -11.23
N PRO A 251 -13.77 26.93 -9.98
CA PRO A 251 -12.79 26.10 -9.30
C PRO A 251 -12.75 24.68 -9.86
N ASN A 252 -11.60 24.03 -9.69
CA ASN A 252 -11.41 22.63 -9.96
C ASN A 252 -11.78 21.80 -8.73
N SER A 253 -12.14 20.53 -8.94
CA SER A 253 -12.18 19.54 -7.86
C SER A 253 -10.84 19.51 -7.13
N GLY A 254 -10.89 19.50 -5.80
CA GLY A 254 -9.71 19.47 -4.94
C GLY A 254 -9.16 20.85 -4.58
N ASP A 255 -9.65 21.94 -5.15
CA ASP A 255 -9.29 23.27 -4.66
C ASP A 255 -9.74 23.47 -3.21
N ILE A 256 -8.96 24.26 -2.47
CA ILE A 256 -9.28 24.64 -1.09
C ILE A 256 -9.99 25.99 -1.14
N ILE A 257 -11.30 26.01 -0.95
CA ILE A 257 -12.10 27.24 -0.99
C ILE A 257 -12.13 27.91 0.38
N PHE A 258 -11.91 29.22 0.39
CA PHE A 258 -12.02 30.06 1.59
C PHE A 258 -13.21 30.99 1.47
N TYR A 259 -13.82 31.31 2.61
CA TYR A 259 -14.97 32.18 2.70
C TYR A 259 -14.70 33.37 3.61
N ASP A 260 -15.31 34.50 3.29
CA ASP A 260 -15.42 35.68 4.15
C ASP A 260 -16.89 36.10 4.11
N TRP A 261 -17.61 35.85 5.20
CA TRP A 261 -19.04 36.07 5.32
C TRP A 261 -19.39 37.55 5.50
N GLN A 262 -18.41 38.41 5.74
CA GLN A 262 -18.60 39.85 5.83
C GLN A 262 -18.49 40.56 4.47
N ASP A 263 -18.21 39.80 3.41
CA ASP A 263 -18.17 40.32 2.04
C ASP A 263 -19.49 41.02 1.65
N ASN A 264 -19.38 42.32 1.42
CA ASN A 264 -20.46 43.20 1.02
C ASN A 264 -20.16 43.96 -0.28
N GLY A 265 -19.05 43.63 -0.96
CA GLY A 265 -18.55 44.31 -2.13
C GLY A 265 -19.03 43.71 -3.46
N ALA A 266 -18.61 44.36 -4.55
CA ALA A 266 -18.66 43.80 -5.89
C ALA A 266 -17.21 43.70 -6.41
N GLY A 267 -16.82 42.51 -6.88
CA GLY A 267 -15.45 42.21 -7.30
C GLY A 267 -14.65 41.45 -6.24
N ASP A 268 -13.39 41.13 -6.57
CA ASP A 268 -12.53 40.23 -5.80
C ASP A 268 -12.46 40.58 -4.31
N ASN A 269 -12.81 39.62 -3.47
CA ASN A 269 -12.76 39.78 -2.04
C ASN A 269 -11.33 39.68 -1.47
N THR A 270 -10.91 40.71 -0.75
CA THR A 270 -9.59 40.79 -0.08
C THR A 270 -9.65 40.78 1.45
N GLY A 271 -10.84 40.59 2.03
CA GLY A 271 -11.10 40.62 3.48
C GLY A 271 -10.57 39.40 4.25
N ASN A 272 -10.98 39.28 5.52
CA ASN A 272 -10.48 38.26 6.43
C ASN A 272 -11.29 36.97 6.28
N PRO A 273 -10.66 35.80 6.09
CA PRO A 273 -11.40 34.57 5.93
C PRO A 273 -11.99 34.06 7.25
N ASP A 274 -13.25 33.69 7.22
CA ASP A 274 -13.98 33.08 8.34
C ASP A 274 -13.98 31.55 8.29
N HIS A 275 -13.95 30.97 7.09
CA HIS A 275 -14.20 29.54 6.91
C HIS A 275 -13.45 28.96 5.71
N VAL A 276 -13.29 27.64 5.68
CA VAL A 276 -12.59 26.93 4.61
C VAL A 276 -13.20 25.54 4.36
N GLY A 277 -13.15 25.09 3.11
CA GLY A 277 -13.61 23.75 2.70
C GLY A 277 -12.84 23.21 1.50
N ILE A 278 -13.21 22.00 1.07
CA ILE A 278 -12.61 21.30 -0.08
C ILE A 278 -13.66 21.22 -1.19
N VAL A 279 -13.35 21.74 -2.37
CA VAL A 279 -14.24 21.66 -3.54
C VAL A 279 -14.33 20.20 -3.99
N GLU A 280 -15.52 19.61 -3.86
CA GLU A 280 -15.80 18.24 -4.30
C GLU A 280 -16.01 18.19 -5.82
N LYS A 281 -16.80 19.14 -6.35
CA LYS A 281 -17.06 19.25 -7.80
C LYS A 281 -17.58 20.64 -8.16
N ALA A 282 -17.27 21.08 -9.38
CA ALA A 282 -17.94 22.19 -10.05
C ALA A 282 -18.76 21.64 -11.22
N SER A 283 -20.02 22.04 -11.35
CA SER A 283 -20.89 21.66 -12.46
C SER A 283 -21.81 22.81 -12.84
N GLY A 284 -21.73 23.25 -14.10
CA GLY A 284 -22.42 24.46 -14.55
C GLY A 284 -21.98 25.68 -13.74
N ASN A 285 -22.95 26.38 -13.15
CA ASN A 285 -22.70 27.53 -12.28
C ASN A 285 -22.71 27.19 -10.78
N MET A 286 -22.70 25.91 -10.41
CA MET A 286 -22.75 25.47 -9.01
C MET A 286 -21.46 24.76 -8.62
N ILE A 287 -21.02 24.99 -7.38
CA ILE A 287 -19.93 24.25 -6.74
C ILE A 287 -20.48 23.51 -5.54
N THR A 288 -20.06 22.26 -5.37
CA THR A 288 -20.29 21.46 -4.17
C THR A 288 -18.99 21.38 -3.38
N VAL A 289 -19.06 21.73 -2.10
CA VAL A 289 -17.91 21.81 -1.19
C VAL A 289 -18.17 20.90 0.01
N ILE A 290 -17.14 20.20 0.49
CA ILE A 290 -17.17 19.49 1.77
C ILE A 290 -16.43 20.35 2.80
N GLU A 291 -17.14 20.73 3.86
CA GLU A 291 -16.67 21.62 4.92
C GLU A 291 -16.66 20.85 6.24
N GLY A 292 -15.60 21.02 7.04
CA GLY A 292 -15.58 20.63 8.45
C GLY A 292 -16.08 21.79 9.32
N ASN A 293 -16.65 21.48 10.48
CA ASN A 293 -17.25 22.45 11.40
C ASN A 293 -18.34 23.33 10.75
N LYS A 294 -18.98 22.84 9.67
CA LYS A 294 -20.18 23.45 9.09
C LYS A 294 -21.37 23.03 9.92
N ASN A 295 -21.92 23.95 10.71
CA ASN A 295 -22.95 23.65 11.71
C ASN A 295 -22.50 22.53 12.66
N ASP A 296 -21.27 22.66 13.19
CA ASP A 296 -20.65 21.72 14.13
C ASP A 296 -20.47 20.29 13.57
N ALA A 297 -20.45 20.16 12.23
CA ALA A 297 -20.35 18.88 11.53
C ALA A 297 -19.52 18.97 10.24
N VAL A 298 -19.07 17.82 9.73
CA VAL A 298 -18.63 17.67 8.35
C VAL A 298 -19.85 17.51 7.46
N GLY A 299 -20.01 18.40 6.49
CA GLY A 299 -21.17 18.40 5.62
C GLY A 299 -20.90 19.02 4.25
N ARG A 300 -21.83 18.79 3.32
CA ARG A 300 -21.78 19.45 2.02
C ARG A 300 -22.44 20.82 2.06
N ARG A 301 -21.90 21.75 1.27
CA ARG A 301 -22.53 23.00 0.86
C ARG A 301 -22.59 23.03 -0.66
N THR A 302 -23.68 23.56 -1.20
CA THR A 302 -23.76 23.90 -2.62
C THR A 302 -23.99 25.39 -2.73
N LEU A 303 -23.18 26.07 -3.53
CA LEU A 303 -23.27 27.51 -3.77
C LEU A 303 -22.95 27.82 -5.24
N ARG A 304 -23.25 29.04 -5.67
CA ARG A 304 -22.92 29.46 -7.03
C ARG A 304 -21.41 29.68 -7.17
N VAL A 305 -20.88 29.32 -8.33
CA VAL A 305 -19.56 29.81 -8.79
C VAL A 305 -19.61 31.34 -8.72
N ASN A 306 -18.56 31.95 -8.20
CA ASN A 306 -18.47 33.41 -8.05
C ASN A 306 -19.60 33.99 -7.18
N GLY A 307 -20.15 33.17 -6.28
CA GLY A 307 -21.14 33.61 -5.32
C GLY A 307 -20.51 34.56 -4.30
N ARG A 308 -21.33 35.45 -3.74
CA ARG A 308 -20.97 36.30 -2.61
C ARG A 308 -20.34 35.46 -1.48
N TYR A 309 -19.37 36.04 -0.77
CA TYR A 309 -18.65 35.45 0.36
C TYR A 309 -17.52 34.49 0.03
N ILE A 310 -17.19 34.28 -1.25
CA ILE A 310 -15.99 33.53 -1.61
C ILE A 310 -14.80 34.48 -1.42
N ARG A 311 -13.81 34.07 -0.63
CA ARG A 311 -12.58 34.83 -0.42
C ARG A 311 -11.49 34.47 -1.44
N GLY A 312 -11.54 33.25 -1.98
CA GLY A 312 -10.58 32.76 -2.95
C GLY A 312 -10.28 31.28 -2.76
N TYR A 313 -9.26 30.81 -3.46
CA TYR A 313 -8.91 29.40 -3.57
C TYR A 313 -7.42 29.16 -3.37
N GLY A 314 -7.08 28.21 -2.50
CA GLY A 314 -5.82 27.48 -2.56
C GLY A 314 -5.89 26.47 -3.71
N ILE A 315 -4.83 26.38 -4.52
CA ILE A 315 -4.75 25.55 -5.72
C ILE A 315 -3.61 24.54 -5.58
N PRO A 316 -3.81 23.43 -4.84
CA PRO A 316 -2.78 22.43 -4.66
C PRO A 316 -2.32 21.85 -6.01
N LYS A 317 -1.00 21.74 -6.20
CA LYS A 317 -0.42 21.11 -7.40
C LYS A 317 -0.49 19.59 -7.34
N TYR A 318 -1.67 19.06 -7.66
CA TYR A 318 -1.89 17.62 -7.78
C TYR A 318 -1.08 16.98 -8.92
N GLU A 319 -0.70 15.72 -8.74
CA GLU A 319 -0.20 14.85 -9.80
C GLU A 319 -1.28 14.69 -10.88
N LYS A 320 -0.88 14.77 -12.15
CA LYS A 320 -1.79 14.56 -13.27
C LYS A 320 -2.29 13.12 -13.22
N GLU A 321 -3.61 12.95 -13.26
CA GLU A 321 -4.22 11.63 -13.41
C GLU A 321 -3.67 10.98 -14.69
N SER A 322 -2.85 9.94 -14.54
CA SER A 322 -2.56 9.06 -15.66
C SER A 322 -3.88 8.40 -16.04
N HIS A 323 -4.39 8.67 -17.24
CA HIS A 323 -5.60 8.05 -17.77
C HIS A 323 -5.43 6.53 -17.93
N THR A 324 -5.55 5.82 -16.82
CA THR A 324 -5.89 4.39 -16.76
C THR A 324 -7.03 4.27 -15.77
N ILE A 325 -8.24 4.36 -16.32
CA ILE A 325 -9.51 4.30 -15.59
C ILE A 325 -9.62 2.94 -14.89
N ALA A 326 -9.85 2.96 -13.57
CA ALA A 326 -10.75 2.02 -12.92
C ALA A 326 -11.36 2.69 -11.68
N ALA A 327 -12.67 2.93 -11.74
CA ALA A 327 -13.48 3.52 -10.68
C ALA A 327 -13.48 2.66 -9.40
N PRO A 328 -13.72 3.25 -8.22
CA PRO A 328 -13.83 2.49 -6.98
C PRO A 328 -15.20 1.81 -6.93
N SER A 329 -15.24 0.48 -6.96
CA SER A 329 -16.38 -0.29 -6.50
C SER A 329 -15.88 -1.40 -5.59
N SER A 330 -16.53 -1.56 -4.44
CA SER A 330 -16.33 -2.61 -3.43
C SER A 330 -16.73 -4.00 -3.95
N GLY A 331 -16.21 -4.40 -5.10
CA GLY A 331 -16.43 -5.68 -5.75
C GLY A 331 -15.19 -6.09 -6.54
N ILE A 332 -14.94 -7.39 -6.58
CA ILE A 332 -13.84 -7.98 -7.35
C ILE A 332 -13.90 -7.50 -8.81
N THR A 333 -12.77 -7.10 -9.38
CA THR A 333 -12.70 -6.59 -10.77
C THR A 333 -12.86 -7.70 -11.81
N VAL A 334 -13.19 -7.35 -13.06
CA VAL A 334 -13.22 -8.29 -14.20
C VAL A 334 -11.88 -9.01 -14.39
N GLU A 335 -10.76 -8.33 -14.17
CA GLU A 335 -9.40 -8.90 -14.22
C GLU A 335 -9.21 -9.98 -13.13
N GLN A 336 -9.54 -9.66 -11.88
CA GLN A 336 -9.42 -10.59 -10.77
C GLN A 336 -10.38 -11.78 -10.91
N ALA A 337 -11.62 -11.54 -11.36
CA ALA A 337 -12.57 -12.59 -11.65
C ALA A 337 -12.06 -13.51 -12.78
N ALA A 338 -11.46 -12.97 -13.84
CA ALA A 338 -10.89 -13.76 -14.93
C ALA A 338 -9.72 -14.64 -14.45
N ARG A 339 -8.83 -14.12 -13.60
CA ARG A 339 -7.76 -14.93 -12.98
C ARG A 339 -8.30 -16.03 -12.07
N ASN A 340 -9.34 -15.75 -11.31
CA ASN A 340 -10.01 -16.75 -10.47
C ASN A 340 -10.73 -17.83 -11.29
N VAL A 341 -11.28 -17.48 -12.47
CA VAL A 341 -11.80 -18.46 -13.44
C VAL A 341 -10.69 -19.38 -13.92
N ILE A 342 -9.55 -18.82 -14.32
CA ILE A 342 -8.38 -19.59 -14.78
C ILE A 342 -7.84 -20.50 -13.67
N ALA A 343 -7.87 -20.02 -12.42
CA ALA A 343 -7.50 -20.78 -11.23
C ALA A 343 -8.59 -21.77 -10.76
N GLY A 344 -9.71 -21.92 -11.48
CA GLY A 344 -10.75 -22.91 -11.20
C GLY A 344 -11.68 -22.57 -10.03
N LYS A 345 -11.61 -21.37 -9.45
CA LYS A 345 -12.35 -21.00 -8.22
C LYS A 345 -13.87 -20.85 -8.38
N TYR A 346 -14.37 -20.80 -9.62
CA TYR A 346 -15.79 -20.62 -9.93
C TYR A 346 -16.44 -21.82 -10.63
N GLY A 347 -15.76 -22.97 -10.67
CA GLY A 347 -16.29 -24.15 -11.38
C GLY A 347 -16.35 -23.98 -12.91
N ASN A 348 -17.22 -24.76 -13.56
CA ASN A 348 -17.37 -24.82 -15.01
C ASN A 348 -18.83 -24.56 -15.44
N GLY A 349 -19.03 -24.24 -16.73
CA GLY A 349 -20.36 -24.03 -17.32
C GLY A 349 -21.25 -23.06 -16.55
N ASP A 350 -22.47 -23.49 -16.23
CA ASP A 350 -23.48 -22.68 -15.55
C ASP A 350 -23.09 -22.28 -14.12
N ALA A 351 -22.30 -23.10 -13.42
CA ALA A 351 -21.83 -22.77 -12.07
C ALA A 351 -20.92 -21.53 -12.08
N ARG A 352 -20.04 -21.44 -13.08
CA ARG A 352 -19.17 -20.27 -13.31
C ARG A 352 -19.98 -19.03 -13.64
N LYS A 353 -20.98 -19.17 -14.52
CA LYS A 353 -21.85 -18.07 -14.92
C LYS A 353 -22.61 -17.51 -13.72
N LYS A 354 -23.20 -18.36 -12.88
CA LYS A 354 -23.88 -17.95 -11.65
C LYS A 354 -22.94 -17.26 -10.65
N ALA A 355 -21.75 -17.82 -10.45
CA ALA A 355 -20.76 -17.24 -9.53
C ALA A 355 -20.30 -15.84 -9.99
N ILE A 356 -20.07 -15.64 -11.28
CA ILE A 356 -19.65 -14.33 -11.83
C ILE A 356 -20.78 -13.30 -11.73
N VAL A 357 -22.02 -13.69 -12.05
CA VAL A 357 -23.19 -12.79 -11.93
C VAL A 357 -23.47 -12.42 -10.47
N ALA A 358 -23.31 -13.36 -9.53
CA ALA A 358 -23.47 -13.10 -8.10
C ALA A 358 -22.44 -12.10 -7.54
N LEU A 359 -21.30 -11.93 -8.22
CA LEU A 359 -20.28 -10.92 -7.91
C LEU A 359 -20.59 -9.55 -8.53
N GLY A 360 -21.75 -9.39 -9.18
CA GLY A 360 -22.15 -8.15 -9.85
C GLY A 360 -21.41 -7.89 -11.15
N LEU A 361 -20.76 -8.90 -11.74
CA LEU A 361 -19.98 -8.80 -12.96
C LEU A 361 -20.71 -9.38 -14.17
N ASP A 362 -20.44 -8.80 -15.35
CA ASP A 362 -20.90 -9.37 -16.62
C ASP A 362 -20.05 -10.59 -17.02
N TYR A 363 -20.72 -11.73 -17.20
CA TYR A 363 -20.09 -12.99 -17.58
C TYR A 363 -19.33 -12.89 -18.91
N ALA A 364 -19.89 -12.20 -19.91
CA ALA A 364 -19.28 -12.10 -21.23
C ALA A 364 -17.95 -11.33 -21.17
N SER A 365 -17.91 -10.25 -20.38
CA SER A 365 -16.72 -9.45 -20.13
C SER A 365 -15.62 -10.23 -19.41
N VAL A 366 -15.97 -11.00 -18.37
CA VAL A 366 -15.02 -11.88 -17.67
C VAL A 366 -14.52 -12.98 -18.60
N GLN A 367 -15.39 -13.63 -19.37
CA GLN A 367 -15.00 -14.70 -20.30
C GLN A 367 -14.14 -14.17 -21.45
N LYS A 368 -14.42 -12.98 -21.97
CA LYS A 368 -13.55 -12.30 -22.95
C LYS A 368 -12.16 -12.06 -22.36
N ARG A 369 -12.09 -11.60 -21.11
CA ARG A 369 -10.82 -11.36 -20.43
C ARG A 369 -10.05 -12.65 -20.13
N VAL A 370 -10.73 -13.72 -19.74
CA VAL A 370 -10.13 -15.07 -19.63
C VAL A 370 -9.50 -15.48 -20.96
N ASN A 371 -10.21 -15.29 -22.07
CA ASN A 371 -9.71 -15.61 -23.39
C ASN A 371 -8.51 -14.73 -23.79
N GLU A 372 -8.52 -13.45 -23.44
CA GLU A 372 -7.38 -12.54 -23.64
C GLU A 372 -6.15 -12.96 -22.82
N ILE A 373 -6.33 -13.32 -21.54
CA ILE A 373 -5.25 -13.80 -20.68
C ILE A 373 -4.68 -15.10 -21.25
N LEU A 374 -5.53 -16.07 -21.61
CA LEU A 374 -5.11 -17.34 -22.21
C LEU A 374 -4.47 -17.16 -23.59
N LYS A 375 -4.88 -16.14 -24.37
CA LYS A 375 -4.22 -15.75 -25.63
C LYS A 375 -2.86 -15.08 -25.37
N GLY A 376 -2.73 -14.26 -24.33
CA GLY A 376 -1.46 -13.68 -23.86
C GLY A 376 -0.48 -14.70 -23.27
N SER A 377 -0.97 -15.90 -22.92
CA SER A 377 -0.16 -17.04 -22.48
C SER A 377 0.47 -17.84 -23.63
N VAL A 378 0.31 -17.42 -24.89
CA VAL A 378 0.98 -18.03 -26.05
C VAL A 378 2.11 -17.12 -26.54
N SER A 379 3.21 -17.03 -25.78
CA SER A 379 4.60 -16.91 -26.30
C SER A 379 5.63 -16.72 -25.17
N SER A 380 6.25 -17.81 -24.75
CA SER A 380 7.69 -17.98 -24.95
C SER A 380 7.98 -19.48 -24.94
N LYS A 381 7.55 -20.15 -26.01
CA LYS A 381 7.99 -21.51 -26.24
C LYS A 381 9.49 -21.44 -26.51
N LYS A 382 10.29 -22.12 -25.66
CA LYS A 382 11.75 -22.19 -25.81
C LYS A 382 12.10 -22.59 -27.24
N SER A 383 13.19 -22.09 -27.78
CA SER A 383 13.65 -22.48 -29.10
C SER A 383 13.92 -23.99 -29.16
N VAL A 384 13.85 -24.57 -30.36
CA VAL A 384 14.20 -26.00 -30.60
C VAL A 384 15.60 -26.32 -30.09
N GLU A 385 16.52 -25.36 -30.15
CA GLU A 385 17.88 -25.49 -29.65
C GLU A 385 17.97 -25.55 -28.11
N GLU A 386 17.23 -24.69 -27.40
CA GLU A 386 17.17 -24.75 -25.94
C GLU A 386 16.56 -26.06 -25.44
N VAL A 387 15.51 -26.53 -26.11
CA VAL A 387 14.90 -27.83 -25.80
C VAL A 387 15.85 -28.98 -26.12
N ALA A 388 16.62 -28.91 -27.21
CA ALA A 388 17.64 -29.91 -27.53
C ALA A 388 18.72 -30.01 -26.44
N ARG A 389 19.16 -28.88 -25.87
CA ARG A 389 20.11 -28.88 -24.73
C ARG A 389 19.52 -29.52 -23.47
N GLU A 390 18.24 -29.29 -23.21
CA GLU A 390 17.55 -29.95 -22.09
C GLU A 390 17.34 -31.45 -22.31
N VAL A 391 17.15 -31.87 -23.56
CA VAL A 391 17.10 -33.29 -23.94
C VAL A 391 18.46 -33.96 -23.67
N ILE A 392 19.57 -33.32 -24.04
CA ILE A 392 20.93 -33.79 -23.74
C ILE A 392 21.14 -33.86 -22.21
N ALA A 393 20.63 -32.88 -21.46
CA ALA A 393 20.66 -32.88 -19.99
C ALA A 393 19.67 -33.86 -19.32
N GLY A 394 19.01 -34.73 -20.09
CA GLY A 394 18.13 -35.80 -19.57
C GLY A 394 16.75 -35.36 -19.07
N ARG A 395 16.40 -34.06 -19.18
CA ARG A 395 15.17 -33.49 -18.60
C ARG A 395 13.88 -33.97 -19.27
N TRP A 396 14.00 -34.52 -20.47
CA TRP A 396 12.87 -34.95 -21.30
C TRP A 396 12.69 -36.48 -21.36
N GLY A 397 13.48 -37.26 -20.61
CA GLY A 397 13.43 -38.72 -20.66
C GLY A 397 14.09 -39.31 -21.92
N ASN A 398 13.84 -40.60 -22.21
CA ASN A 398 14.46 -41.33 -23.32
C ASN A 398 13.42 -41.95 -24.28
N GLY A 399 13.85 -42.29 -25.49
CA GLY A 399 13.06 -43.03 -26.48
C GLY A 399 11.64 -42.49 -26.72
N ALA A 400 10.63 -43.35 -26.54
CA ALA A 400 9.23 -43.01 -26.76
C ALA A 400 8.67 -42.00 -25.75
N GLN A 401 9.14 -42.02 -24.51
CA GLN A 401 8.70 -41.10 -23.45
C GLN A 401 9.09 -39.65 -23.78
N ARG A 402 10.30 -39.45 -24.32
CA ARG A 402 10.77 -38.14 -24.79
C ARG A 402 9.91 -37.60 -25.91
N ARG A 403 9.63 -38.42 -26.93
CA ARG A 403 8.80 -38.01 -28.07
C ARG A 403 7.42 -37.58 -27.60
N LYS A 404 6.78 -38.38 -26.73
CA LYS A 404 5.48 -38.06 -26.14
C LYS A 404 5.50 -36.72 -25.39
N LYS A 405 6.45 -36.50 -24.48
CA LYS A 405 6.59 -35.25 -23.72
C LYS A 405 6.84 -34.04 -24.61
N LEU A 406 7.67 -34.17 -25.65
CA LEU A 406 7.94 -33.09 -26.61
C LEU A 406 6.69 -32.72 -27.40
N THR A 407 5.94 -33.71 -27.91
CA THR A 407 4.69 -33.49 -28.64
C THR A 407 3.60 -32.89 -27.75
N GLU A 408 3.46 -33.36 -26.50
CA GLU A 408 2.53 -32.79 -25.51
C GLU A 408 2.88 -31.34 -25.15
N ALA A 409 4.17 -31.00 -25.09
CA ALA A 409 4.65 -29.62 -24.95
C ALA A 409 4.63 -28.81 -26.27
N GLY A 410 4.05 -29.40 -27.33
CA GLY A 410 3.81 -28.81 -28.63
C GLY A 410 5.02 -28.80 -29.58
N TYR A 411 6.18 -29.34 -29.20
CA TYR A 411 7.38 -29.36 -30.04
C TYR A 411 7.34 -30.44 -31.12
N ASP A 412 7.95 -30.16 -32.28
CA ASP A 412 8.27 -31.20 -33.26
C ASP A 412 9.44 -32.04 -32.73
N ALA A 413 9.12 -33.25 -32.25
CA ALA A 413 10.08 -34.16 -31.67
C ALA A 413 11.20 -34.56 -32.67
N SER A 414 10.91 -34.60 -33.97
CA SER A 414 11.89 -34.92 -35.01
C SER A 414 12.87 -33.77 -35.22
N ALA A 415 12.37 -32.53 -35.24
CA ALA A 415 13.21 -31.32 -35.34
C ALA A 415 14.13 -31.16 -34.12
N VAL A 416 13.61 -31.41 -32.91
CA VAL A 416 14.41 -31.40 -31.68
C VAL A 416 15.46 -32.52 -31.70
N GLN A 417 15.10 -33.73 -32.12
CA GLN A 417 16.05 -34.84 -32.18
C GLN A 417 17.15 -34.62 -33.22
N LYS A 418 16.84 -34.01 -34.36
CA LYS A 418 17.84 -33.58 -35.34
C LYS A 418 18.84 -32.62 -34.71
N LYS A 419 18.35 -31.60 -34.00
CA LYS A 419 19.21 -30.61 -33.33
C LYS A 419 20.03 -31.20 -32.19
N VAL A 420 19.51 -32.19 -31.46
CA VAL A 420 20.29 -32.97 -30.46
C VAL A 420 21.46 -33.69 -31.13
N ASN A 421 21.23 -34.31 -32.29
CA ASN A 421 22.28 -35.01 -33.02
C ASN A 421 23.34 -34.02 -33.55
N ASP A 422 22.92 -32.84 -34.01
CA ASP A 422 23.84 -31.78 -34.45
C ASP A 422 24.71 -31.25 -33.30
N LEU A 423 24.17 -31.17 -32.08
CA LEU A 423 24.89 -30.70 -30.88
C LEU A 423 25.83 -31.75 -30.24
N LEU A 424 25.73 -33.01 -30.65
CA LEU A 424 26.55 -34.12 -30.13
C LEU A 424 27.64 -34.59 -31.12
N ARG A 425 27.74 -33.94 -32.28
CA ARG A 425 28.77 -34.21 -33.30
C ARG A 425 30.07 -33.47 -33.04
#